data_AF-A0A9N9NQY6-F1
#
_entry.id   AF-A0A9N9NQY6-F1
#
_cell.length_a   1.000
_cell.length_b   1.000
_cell.length_c   1.000
_cell.angle_alpha   90.00
_cell.angle_beta   90.00
_cell.angle_gamma   90.00
#
_symmetry.space_group_name_H-M   'P 1'
#
loop_
_entity.id
_entity.type
_entity.pdbx_description
1 polymer ?
#
loop_
_entity_poly.entity_id
_entity_poly.type
_entity_poly.pdbx_seq_one_letter_code
_entity_poly.pdbx_strand_id
1 'polypeptide(L)'
;ISDQNEYVIDIEQTKRDQLNKIKVRDLFRSKHSTIPKKFRGKAAYYLYIFHAIEYIFISLYIDWTVILRHPINFLKIITFLTISAVFLFIYGLIPSLREKEIKDIMKKWTIELSNQKIAAEDNNLRNEIKSGIIVLGQSEIDKNDDDDVRKLRKLKALLFLSSLVYVRNGQDISKIHDCVHEIKKNYKETSSLNKRKKILEHALDKLNEIIREANGDGERATEIGFEEVERLISIIINRNDEFIKNQVKNLELGDLEFTSVSELNTDDGGSFCGIFWSKEKNFIVVVFKGTTPSNIGEWMKNLMFQCVDARVHLLGQVHRGFYEYLFAESEADRDFP
;
A
#
# COMPACT_ATOMS: atom_id res chain seq x y z
N ILE A 1 16.18 0.69 40.27
CA ILE A 1 16.46 1.51 39.05
C ILE A 1 16.96 0.62 37.89
N SER A 2 17.82 -0.38 38.15
CA SER A 2 18.18 -1.42 37.16
C SER A 2 16.97 -2.21 36.64
N ASP A 3 16.16 -2.76 37.54
CA ASP A 3 15.05 -3.67 37.18
C ASP A 3 13.89 -3.00 36.44
N GLN A 4 13.71 -1.69 36.62
CA GLN A 4 12.66 -0.94 35.90
C GLN A 4 13.03 -0.69 34.44
N ASN A 5 14.33 -0.53 34.13
CA ASN A 5 14.78 -0.35 32.76
C ASN A 5 14.74 -1.67 31.98
N GLU A 6 15.07 -2.80 32.63
CA GLU A 6 14.99 -4.13 32.02
C GLU A 6 13.55 -4.51 31.65
N TYR A 7 12.59 -4.22 32.54
CA TYR A 7 11.17 -4.47 32.30
C TYR A 7 10.57 -3.60 31.18
N VAL A 8 11.00 -2.34 31.07
CA VAL A 8 10.54 -1.43 29.99
C VAL A 8 11.08 -1.87 28.63
N ILE A 9 12.34 -2.31 28.57
CA ILE A 9 12.95 -2.83 27.34
C ILE A 9 12.22 -4.10 26.86
N ASP A 10 11.86 -5.00 27.78
CA ASP A 10 11.13 -6.24 27.45
C ASP A 10 9.72 -5.97 26.89
N ILE A 11 9.00 -4.98 27.45
CA ILE A 11 7.68 -4.58 26.95
C ILE A 11 7.77 -3.94 25.56
N GLU A 12 8.75 -3.05 25.34
CA GLU A 12 8.91 -2.42 24.02
C GLU A 12 9.29 -3.45 22.96
N GLN A 13 10.18 -4.38 23.29
CA GLN A 13 10.57 -5.45 22.39
C GLN A 13 9.39 -6.36 22.06
N THR A 14 8.61 -6.77 23.06
CA THR A 14 7.40 -7.59 22.88
C THR A 14 6.38 -6.89 21.98
N LYS A 15 6.15 -5.59 22.15
CA LYS A 15 5.22 -4.82 21.30
C LYS A 15 5.72 -4.72 19.86
N ARG A 16 7.03 -4.53 19.65
CA ARG A 16 7.63 -4.53 18.29
C ARG A 16 7.47 -5.88 17.63
N ASP A 17 7.68 -6.97 18.36
CA ASP A 17 7.55 -8.32 17.83
C ASP A 17 6.09 -8.64 17.48
N GLN A 18 5.13 -8.22 18.31
CA GLN A 18 3.71 -8.32 18.00
C GLN A 18 3.35 -7.53 16.74
N LEU A 19 3.86 -6.31 16.59
CA LEU A 19 3.62 -5.49 15.41
C LEU A 19 4.21 -6.14 14.16
N ASN A 20 5.45 -6.63 14.21
CA ASN A 20 6.08 -7.34 13.10
C ASN A 20 5.26 -8.57 12.67
N LYS A 21 4.77 -9.36 13.63
CA LYS A 21 3.89 -10.48 13.36
C LYS A 21 2.60 -10.05 12.65
N ILE A 22 2.02 -8.91 13.01
CA ILE A 22 0.84 -8.36 12.32
C ILE A 22 1.16 -8.01 10.87
N LYS A 23 2.27 -7.28 10.62
CA LYS A 23 2.70 -6.90 9.27
C LYS A 23 2.89 -8.12 8.36
N VAL A 24 3.60 -9.14 8.86
CA VAL A 24 3.84 -10.39 8.13
C VAL A 24 2.53 -11.13 7.87
N ARG A 25 1.67 -11.23 8.89
CA ARG A 25 0.38 -11.89 8.76
C ARG A 25 -0.51 -11.22 7.72
N ASP A 26 -0.50 -9.90 7.63
CA ASP A 26 -1.24 -9.16 6.61
C ASP A 26 -0.78 -9.54 5.19
N LEU A 27 0.53 -9.73 4.98
CA LEU A 27 1.05 -10.24 3.70
C LEU A 27 0.52 -11.63 3.36
N PHE A 28 0.52 -12.55 4.33
CA PHE A 28 -0.01 -13.91 4.12
C PHE A 28 -1.53 -13.93 3.96
N ARG A 29 -2.25 -12.94 4.51
CA ARG A 29 -3.69 -12.75 4.28
C ARG A 29 -4.00 -12.11 2.94
N SER A 30 -3.01 -11.51 2.27
CA SER A 30 -3.26 -10.85 1.01
C SER A 30 -3.77 -11.83 -0.06
N LYS A 31 -4.84 -11.44 -0.76
CA LYS A 31 -5.40 -12.10 -1.93
C LYS A 31 -4.46 -11.81 -3.08
N HIS A 32 -3.70 -12.82 -3.46
CA HIS A 32 -2.90 -12.73 -4.66
C HIS A 32 -3.71 -13.16 -5.88
N SER A 33 -3.80 -12.28 -6.86
CA SER A 33 -4.33 -12.60 -8.18
C SER A 33 -3.50 -13.69 -8.84
N THR A 34 -4.17 -14.74 -9.30
CA THR A 34 -3.61 -15.83 -10.10
C THR A 34 -3.15 -15.37 -11.48
N ILE A 35 -3.53 -14.15 -11.88
CA ILE A 35 -3.16 -13.54 -13.15
C ILE A 35 -1.72 -13.02 -13.04
N PRO A 36 -0.82 -13.36 -13.98
CA PRO A 36 0.56 -12.87 -13.94
C PRO A 36 0.61 -11.34 -13.93
N LYS A 37 1.54 -10.74 -13.16
CA LYS A 37 1.67 -9.28 -12.99
C LYS A 37 1.60 -8.48 -14.30
N LYS A 38 2.26 -8.97 -15.36
CA LYS A 38 2.26 -8.35 -16.71
C LYS A 38 0.89 -8.28 -17.39
N PHE A 39 -0.03 -9.16 -17.01
CA PHE A 39 -1.38 -9.24 -17.57
C PHE A 39 -2.46 -8.70 -16.64
N ARG A 40 -2.16 -8.44 -15.36
CA ARG A 40 -3.16 -7.97 -14.37
C ARG A 40 -3.91 -6.72 -14.85
N GLY A 41 -3.21 -5.72 -15.37
CA GLY A 41 -3.88 -4.50 -15.88
C GLY A 41 -4.75 -4.76 -17.11
N LYS A 42 -4.30 -5.61 -18.03
CA LYS A 42 -5.08 -5.99 -19.21
C LYS A 42 -6.32 -6.80 -18.82
N ALA A 43 -6.17 -7.74 -17.91
CA ALA A 43 -7.28 -8.57 -17.44
C ALA A 43 -8.29 -7.75 -16.63
N ALA A 44 -7.83 -6.85 -15.75
CA ALA A 44 -8.71 -5.92 -15.03
C ALA A 44 -9.51 -5.04 -15.99
N TYR A 45 -8.88 -4.55 -17.06
CA TYR A 45 -9.56 -3.82 -18.12
C TYR A 45 -10.63 -4.69 -18.83
N TYR A 46 -10.29 -5.91 -19.27
CA TYR A 46 -11.28 -6.77 -19.94
C TYR A 46 -12.43 -7.17 -19.01
N LEU A 47 -12.13 -7.42 -17.74
CA LEU A 47 -13.14 -7.69 -16.72
C LEU A 47 -14.08 -6.48 -16.52
N TYR A 48 -13.53 -5.26 -16.50
CA TYR A 48 -14.31 -4.03 -16.45
C TYR A 48 -15.25 -3.91 -17.67
N ILE A 49 -14.74 -4.13 -18.88
CA ILE A 49 -15.55 -4.09 -20.10
C ILE A 49 -16.65 -5.15 -20.07
N PHE A 50 -16.32 -6.37 -19.64
CA PHE A 50 -17.30 -7.45 -19.52
C PHE A 50 -18.42 -7.08 -18.55
N HIS A 51 -18.10 -6.60 -17.35
CA HIS A 51 -19.11 -6.15 -16.39
C HIS A 51 -19.91 -4.96 -16.90
N ALA A 52 -19.28 -4.00 -17.58
CA ALA A 52 -19.97 -2.85 -18.17
C ALA A 52 -21.02 -3.28 -19.20
N ILE A 53 -20.67 -4.24 -20.07
CA ILE A 53 -21.59 -4.84 -21.04
C ILE A 53 -22.70 -5.62 -20.32
N GLU A 54 -22.36 -6.42 -19.31
CA GLU A 54 -23.31 -7.18 -18.50
C GLU A 54 -24.32 -6.25 -17.81
N TYR A 55 -23.88 -5.15 -17.21
CA TYR A 55 -24.76 -4.17 -16.56
C TYR A 55 -25.67 -3.45 -17.56
N ILE A 56 -25.17 -3.10 -18.76
CA ILE A 56 -26.04 -2.59 -19.82
C ILE A 56 -27.11 -3.63 -20.16
N PHE A 57 -26.72 -4.89 -20.33
CA PHE A 57 -27.64 -5.95 -20.72
C PHE A 57 -28.70 -6.20 -19.65
N ILE A 58 -28.32 -6.26 -18.37
CA ILE A 58 -29.25 -6.41 -17.25
C ILE A 58 -30.17 -5.19 -17.15
N SER A 59 -29.65 -3.98 -17.30
CA SER A 59 -30.46 -2.75 -17.26
C SER A 59 -31.50 -2.73 -18.39
N LEU A 60 -31.08 -3.15 -19.60
CA LEU A 60 -31.96 -3.30 -20.75
C LEU A 60 -32.98 -4.42 -20.58
N TYR A 61 -32.62 -5.52 -19.90
CA TYR A 61 -33.53 -6.62 -19.62
C TYR A 61 -34.62 -6.21 -18.61
N ILE A 62 -34.23 -5.51 -17.54
CA ILE A 62 -35.14 -5.06 -16.47
C ILE A 62 -36.06 -3.93 -16.97
N ASP A 63 -35.52 -2.98 -17.73
CA ASP A 63 -36.30 -1.84 -18.22
C ASP A 63 -35.97 -1.50 -19.68
N TRP A 64 -36.32 -2.41 -20.58
CA TRP A 64 -36.14 -2.20 -22.03
C TRP A 64 -36.87 -0.94 -22.52
N THR A 65 -37.94 -0.53 -21.83
CA THR A 65 -38.73 0.65 -22.21
C THR A 65 -37.98 1.96 -21.96
N VAL A 66 -36.84 1.97 -21.23
CA VAL A 66 -36.00 3.16 -21.04
C VAL A 66 -35.52 3.74 -22.37
N ILE A 67 -35.35 2.88 -23.39
CA ILE A 67 -35.00 3.28 -24.76
C ILE A 67 -36.08 4.19 -25.34
N LEU A 68 -37.36 3.88 -25.09
CA LEU A 68 -38.50 4.62 -25.61
C LEU A 68 -38.88 5.81 -24.72
N ARG A 69 -38.82 5.64 -23.39
CA ARG A 69 -39.20 6.66 -22.41
C ARG A 69 -38.18 7.79 -22.31
N HIS A 70 -36.89 7.46 -22.39
CA HIS A 70 -35.79 8.42 -22.20
C HIS A 70 -34.67 8.22 -23.25
N PRO A 71 -34.96 8.36 -24.55
CA PRO A 71 -34.02 8.02 -25.63
C PRO A 71 -32.70 8.81 -25.56
N ILE A 72 -32.77 10.08 -25.16
CA ILE A 72 -31.58 10.94 -25.04
C ILE A 72 -30.69 10.51 -23.88
N ASN A 73 -31.27 10.17 -22.72
CA ASN A 73 -30.48 9.74 -21.56
C ASN A 73 -29.86 8.38 -21.80
N PHE A 74 -30.61 7.46 -22.42
CA PHE A 74 -30.08 6.17 -22.84
C PHE A 74 -28.91 6.34 -23.82
N LEU A 75 -29.05 7.18 -24.84
CA LEU A 75 -27.97 7.46 -25.80
C LEU A 75 -26.75 8.06 -25.08
N LYS A 76 -26.94 9.01 -24.16
CA LYS A 76 -25.85 9.59 -23.36
C LYS A 76 -25.10 8.52 -22.56
N ILE A 77 -25.81 7.60 -21.89
CA ILE A 77 -25.19 6.53 -21.11
C ILE A 77 -24.37 5.61 -22.02
N ILE A 78 -24.95 5.14 -23.12
CA ILE A 78 -24.26 4.23 -24.05
C ILE A 78 -23.06 4.92 -24.68
N THR A 79 -23.21 6.16 -25.17
CA THR A 79 -22.12 6.94 -25.76
C THR A 79 -21.03 7.21 -24.73
N PHE A 80 -21.38 7.65 -23.52
CA PHE A 80 -20.42 7.92 -22.45
C PHE A 80 -19.66 6.66 -22.07
N LEU A 81 -20.35 5.54 -21.87
CA LEU A 81 -19.71 4.28 -21.48
C LEU A 81 -18.80 3.75 -22.59
N THR A 82 -19.25 3.82 -23.85
CA THR A 82 -18.46 3.38 -25.01
C THR A 82 -17.22 4.26 -25.20
N ILE A 83 -17.35 5.58 -25.12
CA ILE A 83 -16.22 6.51 -25.21
C ILE A 83 -15.27 6.27 -24.03
N SER A 84 -15.79 6.11 -22.81
CA SER A 84 -14.96 5.83 -21.62
C SER A 84 -14.22 4.50 -21.77
N ALA A 85 -14.89 3.45 -22.27
CA ALA A 85 -14.28 2.16 -22.55
C ALA A 85 -13.15 2.27 -23.60
N VAL A 86 -13.40 2.94 -24.73
CA VAL A 86 -12.37 3.16 -25.77
C VAL A 86 -11.22 4.01 -25.24
N PHE A 87 -11.51 5.07 -24.47
CA PHE A 87 -10.49 5.91 -23.87
C PHE A 87 -9.64 5.12 -22.86
N LEU A 88 -10.26 4.32 -22.00
CA LEU A 88 -9.57 3.42 -21.08
C LEU A 88 -8.80 2.31 -21.82
N PHE A 89 -9.28 1.84 -22.97
CA PHE A 89 -8.56 0.88 -23.82
C PHE A 89 -7.26 1.47 -24.36
N ILE A 90 -7.39 2.66 -24.98
CA ILE A 90 -6.27 3.41 -25.55
C ILE A 90 -5.28 3.76 -24.42
N TYR A 91 -5.79 4.23 -23.28
CA TYR A 91 -5.01 4.51 -22.10
C TYR A 91 -4.44 3.26 -21.42
N GLY A 92 -5.00 2.07 -21.61
CA GLY A 92 -4.42 0.81 -21.15
C GLY A 92 -3.34 0.27 -22.10
N LEU A 93 -3.50 0.50 -23.40
CA LEU A 93 -2.56 0.07 -24.45
C LEU A 93 -1.33 0.96 -24.54
N ILE A 94 -1.50 2.29 -24.51
CA ILE A 94 -0.39 3.25 -24.69
C ILE A 94 0.70 3.03 -23.62
N PRO A 95 0.38 2.90 -22.32
CA PRO A 95 1.36 2.58 -21.30
C PRO A 95 1.97 1.19 -21.44
N SER A 96 1.24 0.21 -21.98
CA SER A 96 1.81 -1.10 -22.29
C SER A 96 2.88 -1.01 -23.40
N LEU A 97 2.76 -0.04 -24.30
CA LEU A 97 3.73 0.18 -25.39
C LEU A 97 4.90 1.06 -24.95
N ARG A 98 4.67 1.97 -23.98
CA ARG A 98 5.67 2.92 -23.45
C ARG A 98 6.02 2.64 -22.00
N GLU A 99 5.90 1.40 -21.55
CA GLU A 99 6.08 1.01 -20.14
C GLU A 99 7.44 1.46 -19.61
N LYS A 100 8.48 1.37 -20.44
CA LYS A 100 9.84 1.81 -20.11
C LYS A 100 9.91 3.32 -19.88
N GLU A 101 9.33 4.12 -20.78
CA GLU A 101 9.34 5.58 -20.65
C GLU A 101 8.50 6.06 -19.46
N ILE A 102 7.35 5.43 -19.22
CA ILE A 102 6.53 5.74 -18.04
C ILE A 102 7.27 5.34 -16.77
N LYS A 103 7.95 4.19 -16.75
CA LYS A 103 8.83 3.82 -15.63
C LYS A 103 9.96 4.82 -15.45
N ASP A 104 10.53 5.37 -16.51
CA ASP A 104 11.60 6.36 -16.43
C ASP A 104 11.08 7.73 -15.96
N ILE A 105 9.91 8.18 -16.43
CA ILE A 105 9.24 9.39 -15.96
C ILE A 105 8.84 9.23 -14.49
N MET A 106 8.25 8.09 -14.13
CA MET A 106 7.86 7.77 -12.76
C MET A 106 9.07 7.62 -11.86
N LYS A 107 10.15 6.98 -12.33
CA LYS A 107 11.42 6.93 -11.60
C LYS A 107 11.97 8.34 -11.44
N LYS A 108 11.85 9.22 -12.43
CA LYS A 108 12.23 10.63 -12.31
C LYS A 108 11.34 11.38 -11.33
N TRP A 109 10.02 11.15 -11.31
CA TRP A 109 9.08 11.76 -10.38
C TRP A 109 9.24 11.25 -8.96
N THR A 110 9.42 9.94 -8.78
CA THR A 110 9.75 9.33 -7.50
C THR A 110 11.13 9.76 -7.06
N ILE A 111 12.10 9.88 -7.97
CA ILE A 111 13.40 10.49 -7.67
C ILE A 111 13.20 11.94 -7.27
N GLU A 112 12.36 12.73 -7.93
CA GLU A 112 12.08 14.13 -7.58
C GLU A 112 11.38 14.26 -6.22
N LEU A 113 10.39 13.40 -5.96
CA LEU A 113 9.67 13.29 -4.69
C LEU A 113 10.58 12.74 -3.57
N SER A 114 11.51 11.84 -3.89
CA SER A 114 12.52 11.30 -2.96
C SER A 114 13.72 12.24 -2.81
N ASN A 115 13.97 13.07 -3.82
CA ASN A 115 14.77 14.28 -3.82
C ASN A 115 13.99 15.41 -3.13
N GLN A 116 13.13 15.06 -2.16
CA GLN A 116 12.91 15.82 -0.93
C GLN A 116 14.20 16.33 -0.26
N LYS A 117 15.40 15.99 -0.76
CA LYS A 117 16.57 16.86 -0.69
C LYS A 117 16.26 18.34 -0.96
N ILE A 118 15.32 18.68 -1.85
CA ILE A 118 14.86 20.06 -2.08
C ILE A 118 14.15 20.63 -0.84
N ALA A 119 13.39 19.83 -0.08
CA ALA A 119 12.84 20.26 1.21
C ALA A 119 13.89 20.30 2.33
N ALA A 120 14.99 19.55 2.20
CA ALA A 120 16.14 19.62 3.10
C ALA A 120 17.07 20.81 2.80
N GLU A 121 17.15 21.25 1.54
CA GLU A 121 17.97 22.37 1.07
C GLU A 121 17.21 23.71 1.11
N ASP A 122 15.89 23.70 0.89
CA ASP A 122 15.03 24.87 1.11
C ASP A 122 14.70 25.01 2.59
N ASN A 123 15.54 25.77 3.29
CA ASN A 123 15.36 26.12 4.69
C ASN A 123 13.97 26.72 4.98
N ASN A 124 13.34 27.41 4.02
CA ASN A 124 12.02 27.98 4.22
C ASN A 124 10.96 26.88 4.29
N LEU A 125 10.93 25.98 3.31
CA LEU A 125 10.01 24.83 3.30
C LEU A 125 10.22 23.93 4.52
N ARG A 126 11.48 23.67 4.92
CA ARG A 126 11.80 22.92 6.14
C ARG A 126 11.20 23.56 7.38
N ASN A 127 11.34 24.87 7.52
CA ASN A 127 10.79 25.64 8.65
C ASN A 127 9.26 25.66 8.62
N GLU A 128 8.64 25.76 7.45
CA GLU A 128 7.19 25.66 7.30
C GLU A 128 6.65 24.27 7.71
N ILE A 129 7.34 23.18 7.32
CA ILE A 129 6.98 21.81 7.71
C ILE A 129 7.15 21.62 9.22
N LYS A 130 8.28 22.06 9.80
CA LYS A 130 8.53 22.01 11.24
C LYS A 130 7.45 22.78 12.01
N SER A 131 7.11 23.98 11.55
CA SER A 131 6.03 24.80 12.12
C SER A 131 4.68 24.08 12.02
N GLY A 132 4.35 23.49 10.86
CA GLY A 132 3.13 22.71 10.68
C GLY A 132 3.04 21.50 11.62
N ILE A 133 4.14 20.78 11.84
CA ILE A 133 4.21 19.66 12.79
C ILE A 133 4.00 20.13 14.23
N ILE A 134 4.58 21.26 14.63
CA ILE A 134 4.32 21.86 15.95
C ILE A 134 2.82 22.16 16.11
N VAL A 135 2.23 22.78 15.10
CA VAL A 135 0.82 23.17 15.07
C VAL A 135 -0.12 21.96 15.07
N LEU A 136 0.28 20.79 14.56
CA LEU A 136 -0.52 19.57 14.61
C LEU A 136 -0.77 19.09 16.05
N GLY A 137 0.19 19.29 16.96
CA GLY A 137 0.09 18.86 18.35
C GLY A 137 -0.41 19.90 19.34
N GLN A 138 -0.63 21.14 18.89
CA GLN A 138 -1.18 22.20 19.73
C GLN A 138 -2.71 22.11 19.78
N SER A 139 -3.25 21.88 20.98
CA SER A 139 -4.69 21.92 21.25
C SER A 139 -5.21 23.35 21.44
N GLU A 140 -4.37 24.26 21.91
CA GLU A 140 -4.76 25.64 22.23
C GLU A 140 -4.58 26.58 21.04
N ILE A 141 -5.62 27.36 20.78
CA ILE A 141 -5.64 28.40 19.76
C ILE A 141 -4.92 29.61 20.33
N ASP A 142 -3.71 29.89 19.86
CA ASP A 142 -3.13 31.21 20.10
C ASP A 142 -4.02 32.23 19.39
N LYS A 143 -4.74 33.05 20.15
CA LYS A 143 -5.81 33.93 19.63
C LYS A 143 -5.31 34.99 18.66
N ASN A 144 -4.00 35.14 18.55
CA ASN A 144 -3.33 36.10 17.68
C ASN A 144 -2.92 35.52 16.32
N ASP A 145 -2.95 34.19 16.13
CA ASP A 145 -2.56 33.59 14.86
C ASP A 145 -3.77 33.50 13.92
N ASP A 146 -3.57 33.88 12.66
CA ASP A 146 -4.58 33.80 11.62
C ASP A 146 -4.97 32.33 11.38
N ASP A 147 -6.26 32.00 11.55
CA ASP A 147 -6.76 30.64 11.46
C ASP A 147 -6.47 30.00 10.09
N ASP A 148 -6.48 30.80 9.01
CA ASP A 148 -6.20 30.31 7.67
C ASP A 148 -4.72 29.98 7.48
N VAL A 149 -3.81 30.79 8.02
CA VAL A 149 -2.37 30.51 8.02
C VAL A 149 -2.08 29.22 8.80
N ARG A 150 -2.75 29.03 9.92
CA ARG A 150 -2.60 27.82 10.75
C ARG A 150 -3.11 26.57 10.04
N LYS A 151 -4.30 26.63 9.41
CA LYS A 151 -4.84 25.53 8.59
C LYS A 151 -3.89 25.17 7.45
N LEU A 152 -3.33 26.17 6.78
CA LEU A 152 -2.36 25.98 5.70
C LEU A 152 -1.10 25.27 6.20
N ARG A 153 -0.56 25.63 7.36
CA ARG A 153 0.60 24.95 7.98
C ARG A 153 0.30 23.50 8.32
N LYS A 154 -0.87 23.20 8.93
CA LYS A 154 -1.31 21.81 9.19
C LYS A 154 -1.42 21.01 7.89
N LEU A 155 -2.04 21.59 6.87
CA LEU A 155 -2.18 20.94 5.56
C LEU A 155 -0.83 20.65 4.92
N LYS A 156 0.11 21.61 4.92
CA LYS A 156 1.47 21.41 4.41
C LYS A 156 2.17 20.26 5.13
N ALA A 157 2.08 20.20 6.46
CA ALA A 157 2.67 19.11 7.24
C ALA A 157 2.01 17.75 6.91
N LEU A 158 0.67 17.67 6.84
CA LEU A 158 -0.04 16.45 6.49
C LEU A 158 0.29 15.97 5.08
N LEU A 159 0.33 16.87 4.10
CA LEU A 159 0.72 16.57 2.73
C LEU A 159 2.17 16.06 2.69
N PHE A 160 3.07 16.71 3.41
CA PHE A 160 4.46 16.28 3.51
C PHE A 160 4.57 14.87 4.11
N LEU A 161 3.95 14.59 5.26
CA LEU A 161 3.94 13.25 5.88
C LEU A 161 3.30 12.20 4.95
N SER A 162 2.26 12.57 4.20
CA SER A 162 1.63 11.69 3.21
C SER A 162 2.53 11.38 2.01
N SER A 163 3.45 12.28 1.68
CA SER A 163 4.42 12.05 0.60
C SER A 163 5.61 11.20 1.05
N LEU A 164 5.99 11.25 2.34
CA LEU A 164 7.13 10.49 2.86
C LEU A 164 6.99 8.98 2.69
N VAL A 165 5.77 8.44 2.79
CA VAL A 165 5.54 6.99 2.63
C VAL A 165 5.88 6.48 1.22
N TYR A 166 6.02 7.37 0.22
CA TYR A 166 6.45 7.01 -1.13
C TYR A 166 7.96 6.84 -1.28
N VAL A 167 8.77 7.20 -0.26
CA VAL A 167 10.22 6.99 -0.25
C VAL A 167 10.58 5.50 -0.06
N ARG A 168 9.66 4.70 0.49
CA ARG A 168 9.83 3.26 0.71
C ARG A 168 10.18 2.52 -0.59
N ASN A 169 11.16 1.60 -0.54
CA ASN A 169 11.54 0.81 -1.71
C ASN A 169 10.49 -0.28 -2.01
N GLY A 170 9.53 0.06 -2.87
CA GLY A 170 8.48 -0.87 -3.29
C GLY A 170 8.98 -2.13 -4.02
N GLN A 171 10.21 -2.17 -4.53
CA GLN A 171 10.71 -3.35 -5.25
C GLN A 171 10.93 -4.54 -4.31
N ASP A 172 11.51 -4.30 -3.13
CA ASP A 172 11.74 -5.35 -2.13
C ASP A 172 10.43 -5.94 -1.64
N ILE A 173 9.45 -5.08 -1.36
CA ILE A 173 8.12 -5.49 -0.91
C ILE A 173 7.42 -6.27 -2.03
N SER A 174 7.52 -5.83 -3.28
CA SER A 174 6.94 -6.56 -4.42
C SER A 174 7.53 -7.97 -4.59
N LYS A 175 8.84 -8.14 -4.34
CA LYS A 175 9.51 -9.44 -4.32
C LYS A 175 9.04 -10.31 -3.15
N ILE A 176 8.81 -9.73 -1.97
CA ILE A 176 8.20 -10.44 -0.83
C ILE A 176 6.81 -10.96 -1.20
N HIS A 177 5.94 -10.13 -1.80
CA HIS A 177 4.61 -10.60 -2.22
C HIS A 177 4.69 -11.74 -3.23
N ASP A 178 5.65 -11.72 -4.16
CA ASP A 178 5.86 -12.84 -5.09
C ASP A 178 6.28 -14.11 -4.36
N CYS A 179 7.17 -13.99 -3.36
CA CYS A 179 7.60 -15.10 -2.52
C CYS A 179 6.42 -15.67 -1.71
N VAL A 180 5.66 -14.82 -1.02
CA VAL A 180 4.48 -15.22 -0.24
C VAL A 180 3.42 -15.88 -1.13
N HIS A 181 3.18 -15.35 -2.32
CA HIS A 181 2.27 -15.97 -3.28
C HIS A 181 2.71 -17.37 -3.68
N GLU A 182 4.00 -17.55 -3.98
CA GLU A 182 4.57 -18.85 -4.35
C GLU A 182 4.44 -19.86 -3.20
N ILE A 183 4.71 -19.44 -1.97
CA ILE A 183 4.50 -20.25 -0.77
C ILE A 183 3.03 -20.65 -0.68
N LYS A 184 2.09 -19.68 -0.69
CA LYS A 184 0.65 -19.95 -0.57
C LYS A 184 0.13 -20.93 -1.62
N LYS A 185 0.53 -20.73 -2.88
CA LYS A 185 0.11 -21.57 -4.01
C LYS A 185 0.62 -23.00 -3.85
N ASN A 186 1.93 -23.15 -3.68
CA ASN A 186 2.56 -24.48 -3.67
C ASN A 186 2.29 -25.26 -2.38
N TYR A 187 2.08 -24.56 -1.26
CA TYR A 187 1.78 -25.16 0.04
C TYR A 187 0.36 -25.73 0.08
N LYS A 188 -0.65 -25.02 -0.46
CA LYS A 188 -2.04 -25.52 -0.57
C LYS A 188 -2.15 -26.77 -1.46
N GLU A 189 -1.33 -26.87 -2.51
CA GLU A 189 -1.34 -28.00 -3.45
C GLU A 189 -0.56 -29.24 -2.96
N THR A 190 0.08 -29.19 -1.79
CA THR A 190 1.06 -30.20 -1.36
C THR A 190 0.72 -30.83 0.00
N SER A 191 0.52 -32.16 0.00
CA SER A 191 0.38 -32.99 1.21
C SER A 191 1.71 -33.53 1.76
N SER A 192 2.78 -33.57 0.96
CA SER A 192 4.08 -34.13 1.36
C SER A 192 4.94 -33.13 2.15
N LEU A 193 5.40 -33.55 3.33
CA LEU A 193 6.28 -32.78 4.21
C LEU A 193 7.60 -32.38 3.51
N ASN A 194 8.22 -33.31 2.77
CA ASN A 194 9.47 -33.05 2.05
C ASN A 194 9.32 -31.97 0.98
N LYS A 195 8.17 -31.96 0.28
CA LYS A 195 7.90 -30.94 -0.73
C LYS A 195 7.61 -29.57 -0.09
N ARG A 196 6.95 -29.54 1.09
CA ARG A 196 6.79 -28.30 1.88
C ARG A 196 8.12 -27.74 2.35
N LYS A 197 9.01 -28.59 2.87
CA LYS A 197 10.36 -28.19 3.27
C LYS A 197 11.13 -27.56 2.10
N LYS A 198 11.07 -28.18 0.92
CA LYS A 198 11.70 -27.65 -0.30
C LYS A 198 11.13 -26.30 -0.74
N ILE A 199 9.82 -26.07 -0.57
CA ILE A 199 9.19 -24.77 -0.85
C ILE A 199 9.72 -23.70 0.10
N LEU A 200 9.85 -24.02 1.39
CA LEU A 200 10.39 -23.10 2.39
C LEU A 200 11.88 -22.82 2.15
N GLU A 201 12.70 -23.84 1.85
CA GLU A 201 14.11 -23.66 1.47
C GLU A 201 14.26 -22.68 0.30
N HIS A 202 13.48 -22.88 -0.77
CA HIS A 202 13.50 -21.99 -1.93
C HIS A 202 13.04 -20.56 -1.60
N ALA A 203 12.05 -20.41 -0.72
CA ALA A 203 11.60 -19.11 -0.25
C ALA A 203 12.69 -18.39 0.58
N LEU A 204 13.35 -19.11 1.49
CA LEU A 204 14.46 -18.60 2.29
C LEU A 204 15.62 -18.15 1.40
N ASP A 205 15.97 -18.93 0.38
CA ASP A 205 17.01 -18.57 -0.59
C ASP A 205 16.69 -17.24 -1.30
N LYS A 206 15.44 -17.07 -1.77
CA LYS A 206 14.99 -15.83 -2.40
C LYS A 206 15.00 -14.64 -1.45
N LEU A 207 14.55 -14.81 -0.20
CA LEU A 207 14.56 -13.73 0.79
C LEU A 207 15.99 -13.32 1.17
N ASN A 208 16.89 -14.29 1.31
CA ASN A 208 18.31 -14.04 1.54
C ASN A 208 18.97 -13.35 0.34
N GLU A 209 18.58 -13.66 -0.89
CA GLU A 209 19.03 -12.92 -2.07
C GLU A 209 18.63 -11.44 -2.00
N ILE A 210 17.39 -11.12 -1.62
CA ILE A 210 16.91 -9.73 -1.43
C ILE A 210 17.71 -9.00 -0.33
N ILE A 211 18.13 -9.72 0.71
CA ILE A 211 18.95 -9.16 1.78
C ILE A 211 20.38 -8.91 1.27
N ARG A 212 20.98 -9.89 0.58
CA ARG A 212 22.34 -9.80 0.01
C ARG A 212 22.47 -8.69 -1.02
N GLU A 213 21.51 -8.57 -1.93
CA GLU A 213 21.49 -7.51 -2.94
C GLU A 213 21.54 -6.10 -2.31
N ALA A 214 21.03 -5.94 -1.09
CA ALA A 214 21.01 -4.66 -0.42
C ALA A 214 22.22 -4.38 0.49
N ASN A 215 22.77 -5.40 1.17
CA ASN A 215 23.75 -5.22 2.24
C ASN A 215 25.14 -5.83 1.96
N GLY A 216 25.32 -6.57 0.86
CA GLY A 216 26.60 -7.24 0.54
C GLY A 216 26.88 -8.50 1.38
N ASP A 217 26.48 -8.52 2.65
CA ASP A 217 26.53 -9.69 3.53
C ASP A 217 25.13 -10.27 3.75
N GLY A 218 25.00 -11.58 3.51
CA GLY A 218 23.78 -12.34 3.77
C GLY A 218 23.92 -13.13 5.05
N GLU A 219 22.93 -13.01 5.95
CA GLU A 219 22.76 -13.99 7.01
C GLU A 219 22.40 -15.34 6.37
N ARG A 220 23.14 -16.40 6.72
CA ARG A 220 22.78 -17.76 6.33
C ARG A 220 21.71 -18.25 7.28
N ALA A 221 20.53 -18.59 6.77
CA ALA A 221 19.47 -19.21 7.56
C ALA A 221 20.01 -20.45 8.27
N THR A 222 19.90 -20.49 9.59
CA THR A 222 20.38 -21.60 10.43
C THR A 222 19.35 -22.70 10.60
N GLU A 223 18.08 -22.42 10.33
CA GLU A 223 16.96 -23.35 10.50
C GLU A 223 15.92 -23.19 9.39
N ILE A 224 15.35 -24.31 8.93
CA ILE A 224 14.32 -24.32 7.88
C ILE A 224 12.96 -24.40 8.57
N GLY A 225 12.32 -23.24 8.74
CA GLY A 225 11.03 -23.10 9.38
C GLY A 225 10.22 -21.95 8.81
N PHE A 226 8.93 -21.94 9.10
CA PHE A 226 8.07 -20.81 8.74
C PHE A 226 8.42 -19.58 9.57
N GLU A 227 8.82 -19.76 10.84
CA GLU A 227 9.27 -18.67 11.70
C GLU A 227 10.46 -17.92 11.10
N GLU A 228 11.39 -18.62 10.43
CA GLU A 228 12.54 -18.00 9.78
C GLU A 228 12.11 -17.20 8.54
N VAL A 229 11.13 -17.68 7.77
CA VAL A 229 10.53 -16.92 6.66
C VAL A 229 9.89 -15.63 7.20
N GLU A 230 9.10 -15.72 8.26
CA GLU A 230 8.48 -14.54 8.90
C GLU A 230 9.52 -13.54 9.43
N ARG A 231 10.61 -14.05 10.02
CA ARG A 231 11.73 -13.24 10.51
C ARG A 231 12.38 -12.47 9.36
N LEU A 232 12.74 -13.15 8.27
CA LEU A 232 13.38 -12.51 7.11
C LEU A 232 12.46 -11.48 6.44
N ILE A 233 11.16 -11.78 6.30
CA ILE A 233 10.17 -10.80 5.81
C ILE A 233 10.13 -9.57 6.72
N SER A 234 10.07 -9.77 8.04
CA SER A 234 10.07 -8.67 9.02
C SER A 234 11.33 -7.80 8.91
N ILE A 235 12.50 -8.40 8.72
CA ILE A 235 13.77 -7.68 8.51
C ILE A 235 13.69 -6.80 7.27
N ILE A 236 13.21 -7.34 6.15
CA ILE A 236 13.11 -6.59 4.89
C ILE A 236 12.08 -5.44 5.02
N ILE A 237 10.94 -5.66 5.68
CA ILE A 237 9.94 -4.60 5.94
C ILE A 237 10.53 -3.50 6.81
N ASN A 238 11.17 -3.85 7.93
CA ASN A 238 11.74 -2.88 8.85
C ASN A 238 12.89 -2.09 8.22
N ARG A 239 13.72 -2.75 7.40
CA ARG A 239 14.72 -2.06 6.57
C ARG A 239 14.07 -1.05 5.64
N ASN A 240 12.92 -1.40 5.07
CA ASN A 240 12.17 -0.49 4.21
C ASN A 240 11.58 0.71 4.97
N ASP A 241 11.15 0.51 6.21
CA ASP A 241 10.73 1.60 7.09
C ASP A 241 11.89 2.54 7.47
N GLU A 242 13.12 2.02 7.56
CA GLU A 242 14.31 2.85 7.86
C GLU A 242 14.56 3.92 6.79
N PHE A 243 14.17 3.72 5.53
CA PHE A 243 14.26 4.80 4.53
C PHE A 243 13.41 6.02 4.94
N ILE A 244 12.20 5.79 5.45
CA ILE A 244 11.31 6.86 5.91
C ILE A 244 11.84 7.48 7.20
N LYS A 245 12.25 6.65 8.16
CA LYS A 245 12.83 7.13 9.43
C LYS A 245 14.09 7.98 9.20
N ASN A 246 14.93 7.60 8.26
CA ASN A 246 16.12 8.38 7.90
C ASN A 246 15.75 9.73 7.28
N GLN A 247 14.69 9.83 6.47
CA GLN A 247 14.20 11.13 5.99
C GLN A 247 13.71 12.02 7.13
N VAL A 248 12.94 11.45 8.07
CA VAL A 248 12.46 12.17 9.26
C VAL A 248 13.63 12.71 10.09
N LYS A 249 14.67 11.89 10.31
CA LYS A 249 15.90 12.28 11.01
C LYS A 249 16.68 13.36 10.26
N ASN A 250 16.90 13.20 8.96
CA ASN A 250 17.65 14.15 8.13
C ASN A 250 16.98 15.54 8.11
N LEU A 251 15.66 15.58 8.16
CA LEU A 251 14.90 16.83 8.20
C LEU A 251 14.83 17.46 9.60
N GLU A 252 15.48 16.85 10.60
CA GLU A 252 15.45 17.28 12.01
C GLU A 252 14.03 17.53 12.50
N LEU A 253 13.09 16.64 12.16
CA LEU A 253 11.69 16.77 12.59
C LEU A 253 11.49 16.35 14.06
N GLY A 254 12.55 16.47 14.86
CA GLY A 254 12.55 16.28 16.31
C GLY A 254 12.20 14.85 16.73
N ASP A 255 11.13 14.76 17.50
CA ASP A 255 10.64 13.60 18.23
C ASP A 255 9.63 12.75 17.43
N LEU A 256 9.52 13.02 16.13
CA LEU A 256 8.63 12.31 15.23
C LEU A 256 9.16 10.89 14.96
N GLU A 257 8.33 9.91 15.19
CA GLU A 257 8.60 8.49 14.95
C GLU A 257 7.73 7.97 13.81
N PHE A 258 8.18 6.89 13.17
CA PHE A 258 7.46 6.23 12.09
C PHE A 258 7.53 4.71 12.20
N THR A 259 6.41 4.05 11.90
CA THR A 259 6.36 2.61 11.65
C THR A 259 5.27 2.29 10.63
N SER A 260 5.53 1.32 9.75
CA SER A 260 4.42 0.67 9.03
C SER A 260 3.56 -0.13 10.02
N VAL A 261 2.27 -0.24 9.76
CA VAL A 261 1.33 -1.00 10.62
C VAL A 261 0.56 -2.08 9.87
N SER A 262 0.39 -1.94 8.56
CA SER A 262 -0.25 -2.94 7.72
C SER A 262 0.31 -2.85 6.31
N GLU A 263 0.60 -4.00 5.70
CA GLU A 263 0.96 -4.11 4.29
C GLU A 263 -0.27 -4.10 3.36
N LEU A 264 -1.47 -3.99 3.95
CA LEU A 264 -2.77 -4.04 3.28
C LEU A 264 -2.95 -5.31 2.43
N ASN A 265 -4.18 -5.52 1.97
CA ASN A 265 -4.48 -6.65 1.10
C ASN A 265 -4.17 -6.30 -0.37
N THR A 266 -2.91 -6.02 -0.68
CA THR A 266 -2.47 -5.67 -2.03
C THR A 266 -1.69 -6.76 -2.74
N ASP A 267 -1.76 -6.72 -4.06
CA ASP A 267 -1.29 -7.76 -4.97
C ASP A 267 0.21 -7.67 -5.28
N ASP A 268 0.79 -6.49 -5.07
CA ASP A 268 2.14 -6.11 -5.49
C ASP A 268 2.94 -5.41 -4.39
N GLY A 269 2.37 -5.22 -3.20
CA GLY A 269 2.98 -4.47 -2.10
C GLY A 269 3.10 -2.97 -2.36
N GLY A 270 2.32 -2.45 -3.31
CA GLY A 270 2.35 -1.06 -3.73
C GLY A 270 1.76 -0.12 -2.68
N SER A 271 0.74 -0.56 -1.96
CA SER A 271 0.00 0.24 -0.98
C SER A 271 0.18 -0.36 0.42
N PHE A 272 0.34 0.50 1.43
CA PHE A 272 0.51 0.08 2.82
C PHE A 272 0.02 1.20 3.76
N CYS A 273 -0.17 0.87 5.03
CA CYS A 273 -0.53 1.83 6.07
C CYS A 273 0.68 2.06 6.99
N GLY A 274 0.98 3.32 7.27
CA GLY A 274 1.99 3.73 8.24
C GLY A 274 1.43 4.73 9.24
N ILE A 275 2.12 4.87 10.36
CA ILE A 275 1.77 5.82 11.41
C ILE A 275 2.98 6.69 11.72
N PHE A 276 2.74 7.99 11.76
CA PHE A 276 3.65 8.96 12.36
C PHE A 276 3.09 9.41 13.70
N TRP A 277 3.93 9.52 14.71
CA TRP A 277 3.53 10.08 16.00
C TRP A 277 4.68 10.84 16.63
N SER A 278 4.33 11.79 17.49
CA SER A 278 5.27 12.63 18.22
C SER A 278 5.29 12.15 19.68
N LYS A 279 6.49 11.98 20.26
CA LYS A 279 6.65 11.59 21.68
C LYS A 279 6.40 12.76 22.64
N GLU A 280 6.62 13.98 22.16
CA GLU A 280 6.48 15.23 22.91
C GLU A 280 5.17 15.95 22.59
N LYS A 281 4.68 15.85 21.35
CA LYS A 281 3.47 16.55 20.89
C LYS A 281 2.31 15.56 20.79
N ASN A 282 1.10 16.01 21.13
CA ASN A 282 -0.06 15.13 21.24
C ASN A 282 -0.78 14.93 19.89
N PHE A 283 -0.14 14.26 18.94
CA PHE A 283 -0.79 13.87 17.69
C PHE A 283 -0.31 12.52 17.16
N ILE A 284 -1.21 11.88 16.40
CA ILE A 284 -0.95 10.68 15.62
C ILE A 284 -1.47 10.94 14.22
N VAL A 285 -0.65 10.70 13.20
CA VAL A 285 -1.04 10.77 11.79
C VAL A 285 -0.99 9.36 11.21
N VAL A 286 -2.15 8.87 10.78
CA VAL A 286 -2.26 7.62 10.04
C VAL A 286 -2.22 7.93 8.55
N VAL A 287 -1.27 7.33 7.84
CA VAL A 287 -1.03 7.56 6.42
C VAL A 287 -1.24 6.27 5.65
N PHE A 288 -2.08 6.33 4.62
CA PHE A 288 -2.25 5.27 3.66
C PHE A 288 -1.49 5.65 2.39
N LYS A 289 -0.49 4.85 2.03
CA LYS A 289 0.10 4.95 0.69
C LYS A 289 -0.93 4.40 -0.29
N GLY A 290 -1.39 5.25 -1.20
CA GLY A 290 -2.26 4.84 -2.29
C GLY A 290 -1.52 4.13 -3.42
N THR A 291 -2.27 3.76 -4.45
CA THR A 291 -1.75 3.10 -5.63
C THR A 291 -0.57 3.83 -6.24
N THR A 292 0.55 3.12 -6.43
CA THR A 292 1.71 3.69 -7.12
C THR A 292 1.31 3.94 -8.59
N PRO A 293 1.57 5.12 -9.19
CA PRO A 293 1.08 5.41 -10.54
C PRO A 293 1.61 4.44 -11.63
N SER A 294 2.70 3.71 -11.35
CA SER A 294 3.19 2.64 -12.22
C SER A 294 2.36 1.36 -12.20
N ASN A 295 1.47 1.17 -11.22
CA ASN A 295 0.59 0.00 -11.13
C ASN A 295 -0.79 0.28 -11.75
N ILE A 296 -0.83 0.23 -13.09
CA ILE A 296 -2.05 0.47 -13.87
C ILE A 296 -3.12 -0.58 -13.56
N GLY A 297 -2.75 -1.82 -13.22
CA GLY A 297 -3.74 -2.83 -12.87
C GLY A 297 -4.50 -2.51 -11.60
N GLU A 298 -3.80 -1.96 -10.60
CA GLU A 298 -4.40 -1.47 -9.38
C GLU A 298 -5.28 -0.24 -9.65
N TRP A 299 -4.80 0.72 -10.46
CA TRP A 299 -5.64 1.86 -10.89
C TRP A 299 -6.92 1.41 -11.61
N MET A 300 -6.83 0.47 -12.54
CA MET A 300 -8.00 -0.02 -13.27
C MET A 300 -8.98 -0.75 -12.35
N LYS A 301 -8.49 -1.51 -11.36
CA LYS A 301 -9.33 -2.10 -10.31
C LYS A 301 -10.00 -1.02 -9.46
N ASN A 302 -9.27 0.04 -9.12
CA ASN A 302 -9.73 1.16 -8.29
C ASN A 302 -10.64 2.15 -9.02
N LEU A 303 -10.64 2.14 -10.36
CA LEU A 303 -11.52 2.95 -11.19
C LEU A 303 -12.84 2.24 -11.53
N MET A 304 -13.05 0.99 -11.07
CA MET A 304 -14.30 0.29 -11.31
C MET A 304 -15.40 0.85 -10.40
N PHE A 305 -16.54 1.30 -10.93
CA PHE A 305 -17.66 1.84 -10.12
C PHE A 305 -18.39 0.82 -9.21
N GLN A 306 -17.80 -0.35 -8.96
CA GLN A 306 -18.41 -1.39 -8.14
C GLN A 306 -18.40 -0.99 -6.67
N CYS A 307 -19.56 -1.05 -6.05
CA CYS A 307 -19.73 -0.87 -4.61
C CYS A 307 -20.05 -2.21 -3.95
N VAL A 308 -19.59 -2.39 -2.71
CA VAL A 308 -19.92 -3.51 -1.85
C VAL A 308 -20.61 -3.02 -0.59
N ASP A 309 -21.48 -3.85 -0.02
CA ASP A 309 -22.07 -3.57 1.29
C ASP A 309 -20.99 -3.71 2.36
N ALA A 310 -20.67 -2.59 3.01
CA ALA A 310 -19.61 -2.53 4.00
C ALA A 310 -20.13 -2.65 5.43
N ARG A 311 -21.43 -2.87 5.66
CA ARG A 311 -22.10 -2.85 6.99
C ARG A 311 -21.49 -3.77 8.04
N VAL A 312 -20.70 -4.76 7.64
CA VAL A 312 -19.93 -5.61 8.55
C VAL A 312 -18.81 -4.83 9.26
N HIS A 313 -18.25 -3.81 8.62
CA HIS A 313 -17.09 -3.05 9.12
C HIS A 313 -17.30 -1.52 9.16
N LEU A 314 -18.13 -0.97 8.27
CA LEU A 314 -18.35 0.47 8.04
C LEU A 314 -19.83 0.75 7.81
N LEU A 315 -20.24 2.01 7.81
CA LEU A 315 -21.62 2.38 7.51
C LEU A 315 -21.84 2.52 5.99
N GLY A 316 -22.81 1.77 5.45
CA GLY A 316 -23.30 1.92 4.07
C GLY A 316 -22.57 1.08 3.02
N GLN A 317 -22.60 1.56 1.78
CA GLN A 317 -21.90 0.96 0.64
C GLN A 317 -20.61 1.72 0.37
N VAL A 318 -19.54 1.00 0.05
CA VAL A 318 -18.26 1.61 -0.29
C VAL A 318 -17.69 0.98 -1.56
N HIS A 319 -16.75 1.67 -2.19
CA HIS A 319 -16.08 1.17 -3.38
C HIS A 319 -15.32 -0.13 -3.11
N ARG A 320 -15.58 -1.16 -3.93
CA ARG A 320 -15.09 -2.53 -3.75
C ARG A 320 -13.58 -2.62 -3.65
N GLY A 321 -12.85 -1.92 -4.52
CA GLY A 321 -11.38 -1.96 -4.54
C GLY A 321 -10.75 -1.51 -3.22
N PHE A 322 -11.27 -0.45 -2.61
CA PHE A 322 -10.76 0.07 -1.33
C PHE A 322 -11.20 -0.79 -0.16
N TYR A 323 -12.44 -1.31 -0.21
CA TYR A 323 -12.93 -2.25 0.80
C TYR A 323 -12.06 -3.49 0.87
N GLU A 324 -11.76 -4.10 -0.28
CA GLU A 324 -10.96 -5.32 -0.35
C GLU A 324 -9.52 -5.11 0.13
N TYR A 325 -8.95 -3.90 0.03
CA TYR A 325 -7.62 -3.57 0.57
C TYR A 325 -7.59 -3.49 2.09
N LEU A 326 -8.66 -2.98 2.71
CA LEU A 326 -8.75 -2.79 4.15
C LEU A 326 -9.28 -4.04 4.86
N PHE A 327 -10.20 -4.77 4.23
CA PHE A 327 -10.90 -5.90 4.83
C PHE A 327 -10.73 -7.14 3.95
N ALA A 328 -9.83 -8.03 4.35
CA ALA A 328 -9.65 -9.30 3.66
C ALA A 328 -10.90 -10.19 3.80
N GLU A 329 -11.49 -10.60 2.69
CA GLU A 329 -12.63 -11.53 2.66
C GLU A 329 -12.14 -12.98 2.86
N SER A 330 -12.03 -13.43 4.11
CA SER A 330 -12.53 -14.73 4.61
C SER A 330 -11.77 -15.23 5.82
N GLU A 331 -12.49 -15.96 6.68
CA GLU A 331 -11.96 -16.66 7.83
C GLU A 331 -11.02 -17.83 7.47
N ALA A 332 -11.10 -18.35 6.23
CA ALA A 332 -10.36 -19.52 5.76
C ALA A 332 -8.89 -19.23 5.40
N ASP A 333 -8.52 -17.97 5.17
CA ASP A 333 -7.12 -17.54 5.02
C ASP A 333 -6.50 -17.14 6.38
N ARG A 334 -7.22 -17.29 7.51
CA ARG A 334 -6.67 -17.07 8.86
C ARG A 334 -5.78 -18.21 9.35
N ASP A 335 -5.91 -19.39 8.74
CA ASP A 335 -5.25 -20.64 9.17
C ASP A 335 -4.05 -21.03 8.28
N PHE A 336 -3.44 -20.07 7.57
CA PHE A 336 -2.11 -20.33 7.00
C PHE A 336 -1.13 -20.52 8.19
N PRO A 337 -0.40 -21.65 8.24
CA PRO A 337 0.35 -22.09 9.42
C PRO A 337 1.39 -21.07 9.88
#